data_AF-A0A927S8V8-F1
#
_entry.id   AF-A0A927S8V8-F1
#
_cell.length_a   1.000
_cell.length_b   1.000
_cell.length_c   1.000
_cell.angle_alpha   90.00
_cell.angle_beta   90.00
_cell.angle_gamma   90.00
#
_symmetry.space_group_name_H-M   'P 1'
#
loop_
_entity.id
_entity.type
_entity.pdbx_description
1 polymer ?
#
loop_
_entity_poly.entity_id
_entity_poly.type
_entity_poly.pdbx_seq_one_letter_code
_entity_poly.pdbx_strand_id
1 'polypeptide(L)'
;MVRCCDGTFYSGYTNDLTKRLCAHNSGTGAKYTRSRRPVTLVYYEEFCHKAEAMRREAALKKLTHGQKLALAEGMVAEDAHGEYHKTTKEETP
;
A
#
# COMPACT_ATOMS: atom_id res chain seq x y z
N MET A 1 -0.72 0.31 0.47
CA MET A 1 -1.36 -0.85 1.14
C MET A 1 -0.42 -1.38 2.20
N VAL A 2 -0.97 -1.67 3.38
CA VAL A 2 -0.22 -2.22 4.51
C VAL A 2 -0.76 -3.60 4.86
N ARG A 3 0.14 -4.50 5.30
CA ARG A 3 -0.19 -5.79 5.88
C ARG A 3 -0.23 -5.65 7.39
N CYS A 4 -1.35 -6.05 7.98
CA CYS A 4 -1.54 -6.12 9.41
C CYS A 4 -0.93 -7.41 9.99
N CYS A 5 -0.74 -7.45 11.31
CA CYS A 5 -0.15 -8.61 12.00
C CYS A 5 -0.96 -9.91 11.88
N ASP A 6 -2.25 -9.81 11.59
CA ASP A 6 -3.18 -10.93 11.38
C ASP A 6 -3.21 -11.43 9.92
N GLY A 7 -2.36 -10.89 9.05
CA GLY A 7 -2.32 -11.20 7.63
C GLY A 7 -3.37 -10.47 6.79
N THR A 8 -4.24 -9.64 7.39
CA THR A 8 -5.18 -8.83 6.60
C THR A 8 -4.47 -7.65 5.93
N PHE A 9 -5.09 -7.14 4.85
CA PHE A 9 -4.58 -6.00 4.10
C PHE A 9 -5.46 -4.77 4.31
N TYR A 10 -4.83 -3.63 4.59
CA TYR A 10 -5.48 -2.33 4.64
C TYR A 10 -4.96 -1.43 3.50
N SER A 11 -5.89 -0.93 2.69
CA SER A 11 -5.61 -0.05 1.56
C SER A 11 -6.24 1.31 1.77
N GLY A 12 -5.45 2.36 1.51
CA GLY A 12 -5.91 3.74 1.49
C GLY A 12 -4.89 4.60 0.75
N TYR A 13 -5.27 5.84 0.45
CA TYR A 13 -4.35 6.85 -0.08
C TYR A 13 -3.87 7.81 1.02
N THR A 14 -2.75 8.46 0.75
CA THR A 14 -2.20 9.54 1.56
C THR A 14 -1.26 10.39 0.72
N ASN A 15 -1.08 11.63 1.14
CA ASN A 15 -0.10 12.57 0.63
C ASN A 15 1.27 12.43 1.33
N ASP A 16 1.32 11.75 2.48
CA ASP A 16 2.57 11.52 3.24
C ASP A 16 2.57 10.09 3.78
N LEU A 17 3.26 9.21 3.04
CA LEU A 17 3.32 7.78 3.32
C LEU A 17 3.98 7.49 4.67
N THR A 18 5.09 8.17 4.97
CA THR A 18 5.89 7.99 6.18
C THR A 18 5.10 8.38 7.41
N LYS A 19 4.47 9.57 7.40
CA LYS A 19 3.64 10.04 8.50
C LYS A 19 2.43 9.14 8.73
N ARG A 20 1.80 8.67 7.64
CA ARG A 20 0.66 7.74 7.71
C ARG A 20 1.06 6.41 8.33
N LEU A 21 2.17 5.82 7.91
CA LEU A 21 2.66 4.54 8.43
C LEU A 21 3.03 4.66 9.92
N CYS A 22 3.72 5.74 10.30
CA CYS A 22 4.05 6.03 11.69
C CYS A 22 2.77 6.16 12.55
N ALA A 23 1.77 6.92 12.09
CA ALA A 23 0.48 7.05 12.79
C ALA A 23 -0.25 5.70 12.96
N HIS A 24 -0.22 4.84 11.94
CA HIS A 24 -0.82 3.51 12.04
C HIS A 24 -0.11 2.64 13.09
N ASN A 25 1.23 2.67 13.14
CA ASN A 25 2.01 1.90 14.11
C ASN A 25 1.96 2.49 15.54
N SER A 26 1.84 3.80 15.68
CA SER A 26 1.65 4.46 16.98
C SER A 26 0.21 4.32 17.53
N GLY A 27 -0.73 3.86 16.70
CA GLY A 27 -2.13 3.62 17.10
C GLY A 27 -3.03 4.86 17.00
N THR A 28 -2.54 5.97 16.44
CA THR A 28 -3.31 7.18 16.16
C THR A 28 -3.86 7.24 14.72
N GLY A 29 -3.55 6.23 13.90
CA GLY A 29 -4.09 6.08 12.55
C GLY A 29 -5.54 5.60 12.52
N ALA A 30 -5.88 4.80 11.49
CA ALA A 30 -7.24 4.31 11.32
C ALA A 30 -7.71 3.41 12.48
N LYS A 31 -9.00 3.50 12.85
CA LYS A 31 -9.64 2.63 13.85
C LYS A 31 -9.37 1.15 13.57
N TYR A 32 -9.41 0.74 12.30
CA TYR A 32 -9.19 -0.64 11.87
C TYR A 32 -7.77 -1.15 12.18
N THR A 33 -6.76 -0.32 11.95
CA THR A 33 -5.35 -0.70 12.14
C THR A 33 -4.91 -0.60 13.60
N ARG A 34 -5.62 0.14 14.46
CA ARG A 34 -5.23 0.39 15.86
C ARG A 34 -5.09 -0.89 16.69
N SER A 35 -5.94 -1.90 16.45
CA SER A 35 -5.86 -3.20 17.12
C SER A 35 -5.05 -4.25 16.36
N ARG A 36 -4.57 -3.95 15.15
CA ARG A 36 -3.92 -4.91 14.23
C ARG A 36 -2.49 -4.46 13.88
N ARG A 37 -1.75 -4.08 14.92
CA ARG A 37 -0.35 -3.62 14.85
C ARG A 37 0.61 -4.77 15.21
N PRO A 38 1.87 -4.74 14.74
CA PRO A 38 2.44 -3.76 13.80
C PRO A 38 1.85 -3.91 12.39
N VAL A 39 1.76 -2.79 11.67
CA VAL A 39 1.46 -2.79 10.24
C VAL A 39 2.74 -2.57 9.44
N THR A 40 2.89 -3.34 8.37
CA THR A 40 4.04 -3.27 7.47
C THR A 40 3.59 -2.73 6.13
N LEU A 41 4.31 -1.74 5.58
CA LEU A 41 4.06 -1.29 4.22
C LEU A 41 4.52 -2.39 3.24
N VAL A 42 3.59 -2.88 2.42
CA VAL A 42 3.88 -3.96 1.46
C VAL A 42 3.73 -3.53 0.01
N TYR A 43 3.02 -2.43 -0.25
CA TYR A 43 2.80 -1.93 -1.60
C TYR A 43 2.44 -0.45 -1.57
N TYR A 44 2.97 0.36 -2.48
CA TYR A 44 2.57 1.76 -2.66
C TYR A 44 2.72 2.16 -4.12
N GLU A 45 1.95 3.15 -4.53
CA GLU A 45 2.00 3.77 -5.85
C GLU A 45 1.83 5.28 -5.65
N GLU A 46 2.53 6.06 -6.47
CA GLU A 46 2.48 7.52 -6.43
C GLU A 46 1.76 8.03 -7.68
N PHE A 47 0.97 9.09 -7.51
CA PHE A 47 0.19 9.69 -8.59
C PHE A 47 0.29 11.20 -8.49
N CYS A 48 0.41 11.87 -9.64
CA CYS A 48 0.42 13.34 -9.71
C CYS A 48 -0.96 13.92 -9.37
N HIS A 49 -2.04 13.20 -9.70
CA HIS A 49 -3.40 13.69 -9.51
C HIS A 49 -4.19 12.86 -8.51
N LYS A 50 -4.90 13.54 -7.61
CA LYS A 50 -5.80 12.93 -6.63
C LYS A 50 -6.85 12.00 -7.28
N ALA A 51 -7.36 12.37 -8.44
CA ALA A 51 -8.33 11.56 -9.17
C ALA A 51 -7.77 10.19 -9.57
N GLU A 52 -6.50 10.11 -9.96
CA GLU A 52 -5.83 8.86 -10.31
C GLU A 52 -5.61 7.99 -9.08
N ALA A 53 -5.10 8.57 -8.00
CA ALA A 53 -4.95 7.89 -6.71
C ALA A 53 -6.28 7.30 -6.22
N MET A 54 -7.38 8.05 -6.34
CA MET A 54 -8.71 7.58 -5.94
C MET A 54 -9.24 6.46 -6.83
N ARG A 55 -9.06 6.55 -8.17
CA ARG A 55 -9.42 5.48 -9.10
C ARG A 55 -8.65 4.20 -8.79
N ARG A 56 -7.34 4.33 -8.54
CA ARG A 56 -6.48 3.20 -8.19
C ARG A 56 -6.87 2.59 -6.85
N GLU A 57 -7.13 3.41 -5.83
CA GLU A 57 -7.61 2.94 -4.53
C GLU A 57 -8.92 2.14 -4.66
N ALA A 58 -9.85 2.61 -5.50
CA ALA A 58 -11.09 1.90 -5.78
C ALA A 58 -10.85 0.54 -6.46
N ALA A 59 -9.90 0.47 -7.40
CA ALA A 59 -9.48 -0.80 -8.02
C ALA A 59 -8.87 -1.75 -6.97
N LEU A 60 -7.94 -1.26 -6.14
CA LEU A 60 -7.32 -2.04 -5.06
C LEU A 60 -8.35 -2.57 -4.05
N LYS A 61 -9.40 -1.80 -3.74
CA LYS A 61 -10.48 -2.25 -2.84
C LYS A 61 -11.27 -3.41 -3.43
N LYS A 62 -11.44 -3.47 -4.75
CA LYS A 62 -12.14 -4.55 -5.47
C LYS A 62 -11.31 -5.83 -5.58
N LEU A 63 -9.99 -5.75 -5.42
CA LEU A 63 -9.12 -6.93 -5.50
C LEU A 63 -9.40 -7.92 -4.37
N THR A 64 -9.31 -9.20 -4.72
CA THR A 64 -9.39 -10.30 -3.76
C THR A 64 -8.16 -10.34 -2.86
N HIS A 65 -8.24 -11.11 -1.77
CA HIS A 65 -7.10 -11.29 -0.86
C HIS A 65 -5.87 -11.85 -1.60
N GLY A 66 -6.06 -12.85 -2.48
CA GLY A 66 -4.96 -13.44 -3.26
C GLY A 66 -4.31 -12.45 -4.22
N GLN A 67 -5.11 -11.60 -4.89
CA GLN A 67 -4.57 -10.55 -5.76
C GLN A 67 -3.76 -9.50 -4.98
N LYS A 68 -4.21 -9.14 -3.77
CA LYS A 68 -3.46 -8.23 -2.89
C LYS A 68 -2.17 -8.86 -2.38
N LEU A 69 -2.19 -10.17 -2.12
CA LEU A 69 -0.99 -10.92 -1.74
C LEU A 69 0.02 -10.94 -2.89
N ALA A 70 -0.41 -11.24 -4.12
CA ALA A 70 0.47 -11.21 -5.29
C ALA A 70 1.13 -9.83 -5.49
N LEU A 71 0.36 -8.74 -5.33
CA LEU A 71 0.90 -7.37 -5.35
C LEU A 71 1.94 -7.12 -4.24
N ALA A 72 1.68 -7.64 -3.03
CA ALA A 72 2.59 -7.49 -1.90
C ALA A 72 3.88 -8.31 -2.05
N GLU A 73 3.82 -9.45 -2.73
CA GLU A 73 4.97 -10.33 -2.98
C GLU A 73 5.77 -9.93 -4.22
N GLY A 74 5.35 -8.88 -4.94
CA GLY A 74 6.02 -8.44 -6.17
C GLY A 74 5.84 -9.43 -7.33
N MET A 75 4.93 -10.40 -7.19
CA MET A 75 4.51 -11.26 -8.29
C MET A 75 3.54 -10.44 -9.16
N VAL A 76 4.13 -9.64 -10.04
CA VAL A 76 3.41 -8.85 -11.04
C VAL A 76 2.62 -9.83 -11.92
N ALA A 77 1.29 -9.76 -11.84
CA ALA A 77 0.47 -10.10 -13.00
C ALA A 77 0.78 -9.02 -14.03
N GLU A 78 1.61 -9.35 -15.03
CA GLU A 78 1.77 -8.52 -16.21
C GLU A 78 0.39 -8.39 -16.84
N ASP A 79 -0.16 -7.17 -16.86
CA ASP A 79 -1.17 -6.81 -17.83
C ASP A 79 -0.83 -5.42 -18.38
N ALA A 80 -0.78 -5.38 -19.71
CA ALA A 80 -0.20 -4.35 -20.56
C ALA A 80 -0.84 -2.96 -20.32
N HIS A 81 -0.09 -2.04 -19.70
CA HIS A 81 0.18 -0.68 -20.19
C HIS A 81 0.84 0.17 -19.09
N GLY A 82 2.10 0.54 -19.32
CA GLY A 82 2.63 1.86 -18.97
C GLY A 82 3.07 2.10 -17.52
N GLU A 83 4.36 1.81 -17.29
CA GLU A 83 5.26 2.56 -16.39
C GLU A 83 5.13 2.33 -14.87
N TYR A 84 5.74 1.22 -14.41
CA TYR A 84 6.02 0.97 -13.00
C TYR A 84 7.35 1.62 -12.62
N HIS A 85 7.33 2.61 -11.73
CA HIS A 85 8.55 3.14 -11.11
C HIS A 85 9.11 2.09 -10.14
N LYS A 86 10.22 1.48 -10.56
CA LYS A 86 11.08 0.59 -9.78
C LYS A 86 11.51 1.32 -8.51
N THR A 87 11.33 0.68 -7.36
CA THR A 87 11.97 1.11 -6.11
C THR A 87 13.48 1.03 -6.29
N THR A 88 14.14 2.18 -6.48
CA THR A 88 15.56 2.27 -6.21
C THR A 88 15.75 2.23 -4.70
N LYS A 89 16.19 1.07 -4.20
CA LYS A 89 17.09 1.07 -3.06
C LYS A 89 18.31 1.88 -3.48
N GLU A 90 18.39 3.14 -3.08
CA GLU A 90 19.70 3.79 -2.97
C GLU A 90 20.29 3.38 -1.61
N GLU A 91 20.96 2.23 -1.64
CA GLU A 91 22.15 1.99 -0.85
C GLU A 91 23.25 2.94 -1.38
N THR A 92 23.82 3.80 -0.54
CA THR A 92 25.25 3.78 -0.11
C THR A 92 25.83 5.22 -0.24
N PRO A 93 26.88 5.66 0.48
CA PRO A 93 27.67 5.03 1.56
C PRO A 93 27.51 5.65 2.96
#